data_AF-A0A927B5Y9-F1
#
_entry.id   AF-A0A927B5Y9-F1
#
_cell.length_a   1.000
_cell.length_b   1.000
_cell.length_c   1.000
_cell.angle_alpha   90.00
_cell.angle_beta   90.00
_cell.angle_gamma   90.00
#
_symmetry.space_group_name_H-M   'P 1'
#
loop_
_entity.id
_entity.type
_entity.pdbx_description
1 polymer ?
#
loop_
_entity_poly.entity_id
_entity_poly.type
_entity_poly.pdbx_seq_one_letter_code
_entity_poly.pdbx_strand_id
1 'polypeptide(L)'
;MATLAHSTTAYTNAPSANWLTSYKNFVARAEFNRFGWAVTALAIQGCLLSPTLLLVMAYFKGGDWQFLTSMLCFLLVLIPILSAMSVKYIFPAFATSFVIHLTVILITLL
;
A
#
# COMPACT_ATOMS: atom_id res chain seq x y z
N MET A 1 -38.32 -15.19 51.98
CA MET A 1 -36.98 -15.04 51.37
C MET A 1 -37.21 -14.81 49.87
N ALA A 2 -37.21 -13.55 49.42
CA ALA A 2 -37.56 -13.20 48.05
C ALA A 2 -36.31 -13.24 47.16
N THR A 3 -36.28 -14.16 46.22
CA THR A 3 -35.22 -14.30 45.21
C THR A 3 -35.44 -13.25 44.12
N LEU A 4 -34.54 -12.26 44.06
CA LEU A 4 -34.48 -11.29 42.97
C LEU A 4 -33.93 -12.01 41.71
N ALA A 5 -34.81 -12.31 40.76
CA ALA A 5 -34.41 -12.78 39.44
C ALA A 5 -33.79 -11.61 38.66
N HIS A 6 -32.46 -11.56 38.62
CA HIS A 6 -31.73 -10.64 37.76
C HIS A 6 -31.83 -11.14 36.32
N SER A 7 -32.67 -10.50 35.51
CA SER A 7 -32.74 -10.76 34.07
C SER A 7 -31.46 -10.24 33.41
N THR A 8 -30.47 -11.11 33.20
CA THR A 8 -29.31 -10.80 32.36
C THR A 8 -29.79 -10.74 30.91
N THR A 9 -29.95 -9.53 30.39
CA THR A 9 -30.10 -9.32 28.95
C THR A 9 -28.81 -9.80 28.30
N ALA A 10 -28.84 -10.99 27.70
CA ALA A 10 -27.75 -11.46 26.86
C ALA A 10 -27.65 -10.50 25.68
N TYR A 11 -26.71 -9.56 25.77
CA TYR A 11 -26.26 -8.81 24.61
C TYR A 11 -25.58 -9.81 23.68
N THR A 12 -26.36 -10.40 22.77
CA THR A 12 -25.83 -10.99 21.55
C THR A 12 -25.17 -9.83 20.82
N ASN A 13 -23.87 -9.62 21.07
CA ASN A 13 -23.03 -8.84 20.19
C ASN A 13 -23.07 -9.58 18.85
N ALA A 14 -24.05 -9.26 18.01
CA ALA A 14 -23.97 -9.56 16.60
C ALA A 14 -22.56 -9.11 16.19
N PRO A 15 -21.74 -9.98 15.57
CA PRO A 15 -20.44 -9.55 15.10
C PRO A 15 -20.73 -8.55 13.98
N SER A 16 -20.93 -7.29 14.33
CA SER A 16 -20.88 -6.19 13.39
C SER A 16 -19.57 -6.41 12.67
N ALA A 17 -19.65 -6.72 11.38
CA ALA A 17 -18.50 -6.91 10.50
C ALA A 17 -17.76 -5.57 10.46
N ASN A 18 -16.98 -5.33 11.50
CA ASN A 18 -16.41 -4.03 11.79
C ASN A 18 -15.19 -3.95 10.89
N TRP A 19 -15.24 -3.09 9.87
CA TRP A 19 -14.20 -3.00 8.84
C TRP A 19 -12.80 -2.85 9.47
N LEU A 20 -12.74 -2.17 10.62
CA LEU A 20 -11.54 -1.98 11.41
C LEU A 20 -10.97 -3.30 11.96
N THR A 21 -11.83 -4.23 12.36
CA THR A 21 -11.44 -5.57 12.79
C THR A 21 -10.92 -6.39 11.61
N SER A 22 -11.59 -6.33 10.44
CA SER A 22 -11.11 -6.96 9.21
C SER A 22 -9.77 -6.40 8.74
N TYR A 23 -9.59 -5.08 8.81
CA TYR A 23 -8.32 -4.42 8.48
C TYR A 23 -7.20 -4.82 9.45
N LYS A 24 -7.46 -4.82 10.76
CA LYS A 24 -6.47 -5.27 11.76
C LYS A 24 -6.07 -6.73 11.53
N ASN A 25 -7.03 -7.60 11.23
CA ASN A 25 -6.75 -9.00 10.89
C ASN A 25 -5.96 -9.14 9.58
N PHE A 26 -6.23 -8.32 8.57
CA PHE A 26 -5.45 -8.28 7.33
C PHE A 26 -4.02 -7.83 7.59
N VAL A 27 -3.81 -6.74 8.33
CA VAL A 27 -2.46 -6.24 8.66
C VAL A 27 -1.69 -7.28 9.47
N ALA A 28 -2.31 -7.94 10.45
CA ALA A 28 -1.66 -8.98 11.24
C ALA A 28 -1.22 -10.19 10.39
N ARG A 29 -2.03 -10.59 9.39
CA ARG A 29 -1.65 -11.65 8.43
C ARG A 29 -0.59 -11.20 7.43
N ALA A 30 -0.68 -9.94 6.98
CA ALA A 30 0.25 -9.37 6.02
C ALA A 30 1.65 -9.16 6.64
N GLU A 31 1.72 -8.91 7.95
CA GLU A 31 3.00 -8.75 8.66
C GLU A 31 3.83 -10.04 8.68
N PHE A 32 3.20 -11.20 8.80
CA PHE A 32 3.88 -12.50 8.66
C PHE A 32 4.55 -12.67 7.30
N ASN A 33 3.98 -12.08 6.24
CA ASN A 33 4.54 -12.11 4.89
C ASN A 33 5.17 -10.77 4.49
N ARG A 34 5.69 -9.99 5.45
CA ARG A 34 6.28 -8.66 5.21
C ARG A 34 7.33 -8.68 4.10
N PHE A 35 8.21 -9.67 4.12
CA PHE A 35 9.24 -9.82 3.09
C PHE A 35 8.64 -10.12 1.72
N GLY A 36 7.62 -10.97 1.64
CA GLY A 36 6.89 -11.20 0.40
C GLY A 36 6.30 -9.90 -0.17
N TRP A 37 5.62 -9.11 0.67
CA TRP A 37 5.08 -7.81 0.24
C TRP A 37 6.15 -6.82 -0.22
N ALA A 38 7.27 -6.72 0.50
CA ALA A 38 8.38 -5.87 0.11
C ALA A 38 9.00 -6.28 -1.24
N VAL A 39 9.24 -7.58 -1.44
CA VAL A 39 9.77 -8.12 -2.70
C VAL A 39 8.80 -7.87 -3.84
N THR A 40 7.50 -8.10 -3.63
CA THR A 40 6.48 -7.89 -4.66
C THR A 40 6.39 -6.41 -5.05
N ALA A 41 6.42 -5.49 -4.08
CA ALA A 41 6.43 -4.06 -4.31
C ALA A 41 7.66 -3.62 -5.11
N LEU A 42 8.85 -4.11 -4.75
CA LEU A 42 10.08 -3.82 -5.49
C LEU A 42 10.08 -4.40 -6.89
N ALA A 43 9.56 -5.63 -7.08
CA ALA A 43 9.46 -6.25 -8.40
C ALA A 43 8.54 -5.45 -9.32
N ILE A 44 7.34 -5.08 -8.86
CA ILE A 44 6.41 -4.28 -9.66
C ILE A 44 7.01 -2.90 -9.95
N GLN A 45 7.58 -2.25 -8.94
CA GLN A 45 8.08 -0.89 -9.12
C GLN A 45 9.36 -0.84 -9.97
N GLY A 46 10.35 -1.67 -9.65
CA GLY A 46 11.65 -1.68 -10.31
C GLY A 46 11.64 -2.35 -11.68
N CYS A 47 10.82 -3.40 -11.85
CA CYS A 47 10.84 -4.21 -13.07
C CYS A 47 9.70 -3.91 -14.04
N LEU A 48 8.62 -3.27 -13.59
CA LEU A 48 7.50 -2.86 -14.45
C LEU A 48 7.46 -1.34 -14.60
N LEU A 49 7.25 -0.59 -13.50
CA LEU A 49 7.00 0.85 -13.59
C LEU A 49 8.20 1.62 -14.13
N SER A 50 9.40 1.38 -13.58
CA SER A 50 10.61 2.07 -14.02
C SER A 50 10.92 1.86 -15.51
N PRO A 51 10.98 0.63 -16.06
CA PRO A 51 11.23 0.45 -17.49
C PRO A 51 10.09 0.97 -18.36
N THR A 52 8.82 0.85 -17.95
CA THR A 52 7.70 1.44 -18.70
C THR A 52 7.82 2.96 -18.78
N LEU A 53 8.13 3.63 -17.68
CA LEU A 53 8.32 5.09 -17.68
C LEU A 53 9.50 5.49 -18.58
N LEU A 54 10.66 4.84 -18.44
CA LEU A 54 11.83 5.13 -19.27
C LEU A 54 11.53 4.95 -20.76
N LEU A 55 10.78 3.91 -21.11
CA LEU A 55 10.36 3.65 -22.48
C LEU A 55 9.45 4.77 -22.98
N VAL A 56 8.41 5.14 -22.22
CA VAL A 56 7.51 6.25 -22.58
C VAL A 56 8.28 7.56 -22.74
N MET A 57 9.19 7.89 -21.84
CA MET A 57 10.03 9.08 -21.94
C MET A 57 10.93 9.08 -23.18
N ALA A 58 11.49 7.92 -23.54
CA ALA A 58 12.35 7.80 -24.72
C ALA A 58 11.57 8.03 -26.03
N TYR A 59 10.33 7.56 -26.12
CA TYR A 59 9.50 7.73 -27.32
C TYR A 59 8.81 9.10 -27.42
N PHE A 60 8.34 9.64 -26.30
CA PHE A 60 7.55 10.88 -26.26
C PHE A 60 8.35 12.12 -25.82
N LYS A 61 9.68 11.99 -25.67
CA LYS A 61 10.58 13.06 -25.20
C LYS A 61 10.14 13.64 -23.84
N GLY A 62 10.07 12.78 -22.84
CA GLY A 62 9.74 13.17 -21.47
C GLY A 62 10.71 14.22 -20.91
N GLY A 63 10.18 15.12 -20.08
CA GLY A 63 10.97 16.21 -19.48
C GLY A 63 11.77 15.78 -18.26
N ASP A 64 12.87 16.49 -17.96
CA ASP A 64 13.75 16.16 -16.83
C ASP A 64 13.02 16.16 -15.47
N TRP A 65 12.01 17.01 -15.30
CA TRP A 65 11.21 17.09 -14.07
C TRP A 65 10.40 15.80 -13.82
N GLN A 66 9.94 15.14 -14.88
CA GLN A 66 9.18 13.89 -14.81
C GLN A 66 10.09 12.76 -14.33
N PHE A 67 11.33 12.72 -14.83
CA PHE A 67 12.34 11.75 -14.40
C PHE A 67 12.72 11.95 -12.94
N LEU A 68 12.98 13.20 -12.52
CA LEU A 68 13.26 13.52 -11.12
C LEU A 68 12.13 13.09 -10.19
N THR A 69 10.89 13.40 -10.56
CA THR A 69 9.70 13.05 -9.77
C THR A 69 9.57 11.54 -9.61
N SER A 70 9.78 10.77 -10.69
CA SER A 70 9.78 9.31 -10.64
C SER A 70 10.88 8.75 -9.73
N MET A 71 12.10 9.31 -9.76
CA MET A 71 13.18 8.85 -8.88
C MET A 71 12.89 9.11 -7.40
N LEU A 72 12.32 10.27 -7.05
CA LEU A 72 11.88 10.57 -5.68
C LEU A 72 10.76 9.62 -5.24
N CYS A 73 9.84 9.34 -6.15
CA CYS A 73 8.75 8.42 -5.94
C CYS A 73 9.25 6.98 -5.72
N PHE A 74 10.29 6.58 -6.45
CA PHE A 74 10.95 5.29 -6.27
C PHE A 74 11.57 5.18 -4.86
N LEU A 75 12.28 6.23 -4.45
CA LEU A 75 12.90 6.33 -3.13
C LEU A 75 11.88 6.26 -1.99
N LEU A 76 10.69 6.86 -2.16
CA LEU A 76 9.61 6.84 -1.18
C LEU A 76 9.21 5.42 -0.77
N VAL A 77 9.22 4.47 -1.70
CA VAL A 77 8.91 3.04 -1.43
C VAL A 77 10.12 2.29 -0.90
N LEU A 78 11.31 2.68 -1.35
CA LEU A 78 12.55 2.05 -0.95
C LEU A 78 12.86 2.31 0.54
N ILE A 79 12.50 3.50 1.06
CA ILE A 79 12.73 3.88 2.46
C ILE A 79 12.04 2.91 3.45
N PRO A 80 10.70 2.69 3.41
CA PRO A 80 10.03 1.74 4.30
C PRO A 80 10.54 0.30 4.16
N ILE A 81 10.92 -0.09 2.94
CA ILE A 81 11.39 -1.44 2.63
C ILE A 81 12.76 -1.69 3.24
N LEU A 82 13.73 -0.80 3.01
CA LEU A 82 15.08 -0.92 3.59
C LEU A 82 15.07 -0.67 5.11
N SER A 83 14.19 0.20 5.60
CA SER A 83 14.01 0.41 7.04
C SER A 83 13.28 -0.74 7.73
N ALA A 84 12.89 -1.80 7.01
CA ALA A 84 12.13 -2.94 7.51
C ALA A 84 10.87 -2.53 8.32
N MET A 85 10.22 -1.44 7.91
CA MET A 85 9.00 -0.94 8.56
C MET A 85 7.84 -1.93 8.40
N SER A 86 6.83 -1.83 9.27
CA SER A 86 5.65 -2.70 9.19
C SER A 86 4.88 -2.48 7.87
N VAL A 87 4.18 -3.52 7.40
CA VAL A 87 3.43 -3.52 6.12
C VAL A 87 2.41 -2.37 6.04
N LYS A 88 1.95 -1.88 7.21
CA LYS A 88 1.08 -0.71 7.31
C LYS A 88 1.66 0.54 6.65
N TYR A 89 2.99 0.66 6.57
CA TYR A 89 3.68 1.76 5.88
C TYR A 89 4.11 1.40 4.46
N ILE A 90 4.50 0.14 4.21
CA ILE A 90 4.93 -0.33 2.88
C ILE A 90 3.78 -0.21 1.88
N PHE A 91 2.58 -0.66 2.25
CA PHE A 91 1.43 -0.67 1.35
C PHE A 91 1.00 0.74 0.87
N PRO A 92 0.78 1.73 1.75
CA PRO A 92 0.44 3.09 1.30
C PRO A 92 1.60 3.77 0.56
N ALA A 93 2.86 3.53 0.96
CA ALA A 93 4.01 4.03 0.22
C ALA A 93 4.03 3.50 -1.22
N PHE A 94 3.82 2.20 -1.40
CA PHE A 94 3.73 1.58 -2.72
C PHE A 94 2.53 2.11 -3.53
N ALA A 95 1.34 2.19 -2.91
CA ALA A 95 0.15 2.67 -3.58
C ALA A 95 0.28 4.13 -4.05
N THR A 96 0.80 5.01 -3.20
CA THR A 96 1.08 6.40 -3.57
C THR A 96 2.10 6.48 -4.70
N SER A 97 3.17 5.67 -4.62
CA SER A 97 4.19 5.65 -5.66
C SER A 97 3.67 5.17 -7.01
N PHE A 98 2.84 4.13 -7.00
CA PHE A 98 2.21 3.57 -8.18
C PHE A 98 1.31 4.60 -8.88
N VAL A 99 0.49 5.33 -8.11
CA VAL A 99 -0.40 6.37 -8.65
C VAL A 99 0.39 7.52 -9.25
N ILE A 100 1.45 7.98 -8.59
CA ILE A 100 2.30 9.07 -9.12
C ILE A 100 2.97 8.64 -10.42
N HIS A 101 3.55 7.44 -10.47
CA HIS A 101 4.16 6.93 -11.71
C HIS A 101 3.15 6.83 -12.85
N LEU A 102 1.95 6.28 -12.60
CA LEU A 102 0.89 6.24 -13.60
C LEU A 102 0.49 7.62 -14.09
N THR A 103 0.40 8.59 -13.18
CA THR A 103 0.04 9.98 -13.51
C THR A 103 1.11 10.61 -14.40
N VAL A 104 2.39 10.43 -14.07
CA VAL A 104 3.50 10.94 -14.89
C VAL A 104 3.48 10.29 -16.27
N ILE A 105 3.33 8.97 -16.36
CA ILE A 105 3.23 8.25 -17.64
C ILE A 105 2.08 8.80 -18.48
N LEU A 106 0.91 9.03 -17.87
CA LEU A 106 -0.27 9.53 -18.56
C LEU A 106 -0.05 10.98 -19.06
N ILE A 107 0.61 11.83 -18.26
CA ILE A 107 0.99 13.19 -18.67
C ILE A 107 1.98 13.16 -19.83
N THR A 108 2.94 12.23 -19.84
CA THR A 108 3.91 12.12 -20.94
C THR A 108 3.29 11.58 -22.23
N LEU A 109 2.17 10.84 -22.15
CA LEU A 109 1.44 10.32 -23.31
C LEU A 109 0.47 11.32 -23.95
N LEU A 110 -0.01 12.31 -23.20
CA LEU A 110 -0.93 13.37 -23.66
C LEU A 110 -0.18 14.53 -24.31
#